data_AF-A0A210VRJ0-F1
#
_entry.id   AF-A0A210VRJ0-F1
#
_cell.length_a   1.000
_cell.length_b   1.000
_cell.length_c   1.000
_cell.angle_alpha   90.00
_cell.angle_beta   90.00
_cell.angle_gamma   90.00
#
_symmetry.space_group_name_H-M   'P 1'
#
loop_
_entity.id
_entity.type
_entity.pdbx_description
1 polymer ?
#
loop_
_entity_poly.entity_id
_entity_poly.type
_entity_poly.pdbx_seq_one_letter_code
_entity_poly.pdbx_strand_id
1 'polypeptide(L)'
;MRFKRLILSASIIGLCAHLSAHAVDFGGLLKNGKPKGQDAAAAPAPLDAPSVLRSEPIDSKSKDLPDWLKDSKRLQDMLGADANYRVENPKVIRRVEAPFPGLEGYVVEATSFSDATPEGKKELYVFYTDKSKRYLMVGMMIDMQKNRDVNVDVERFVRGELADNPAKALRPQDMHAIVVPGGAGSAVSFVVDLGKQAGRDSMLNLVRFHQTLRRDGAAVRPLRLVLVSAGHDEFATAAMAIAYGAETINGTGLVKAMEFAEKARDVAWLQPKSMGKDSEVKRILGTGVFKMEDNSTQALLARLDTLPLVYDGEKERMINVPLPANQADWKRLLTKK
;
A
#
# COMPACT_ATOMS: atom_id res chain seq x y z
N MET A 1 -32.67 3.76 19.85
CA MET A 1 -32.47 2.41 20.43
C MET A 1 -30.98 2.17 20.58
N ARG A 2 -30.52 1.90 21.81
CA ARG A 2 -29.13 1.58 22.16
C ARG A 2 -28.92 0.08 21.99
N PHE A 3 -27.97 -0.36 21.16
CA PHE A 3 -27.48 -1.74 21.21
C PHE A 3 -26.06 -1.78 21.80
N LYS A 4 -25.97 -2.49 22.91
CA LYS A 4 -24.78 -2.69 23.73
C LYS A 4 -23.83 -3.68 23.06
N ARG A 5 -22.54 -3.35 23.11
CA ARG A 5 -21.41 -4.29 23.06
C ARG A 5 -21.57 -5.34 24.17
N LEU A 6 -21.49 -6.63 23.84
CA LEU A 6 -20.69 -7.63 24.55
C LEU A 6 -20.81 -9.04 23.91
N ILE A 7 -19.67 -9.73 23.85
CA ILE A 7 -19.49 -11.20 23.72
C ILE A 7 -19.52 -11.79 22.31
N LEU A 8 -18.33 -12.05 21.74
CA LEU A 8 -17.97 -13.40 21.29
C LEU A 8 -16.43 -13.58 21.29
N SER A 9 -15.87 -13.64 22.49
CA SER A 9 -14.53 -14.18 22.74
C SER A 9 -14.65 -15.71 22.84
N ALA A 10 -14.56 -16.45 21.73
CA ALA A 10 -14.50 -17.93 21.79
C ALA A 10 -13.95 -18.65 20.55
N SER A 11 -13.79 -18.03 19.37
CA SER A 11 -13.41 -18.78 18.16
C SER A 11 -11.94 -18.66 17.73
N ILE A 12 -11.05 -18.12 18.57
CA ILE A 12 -9.65 -17.81 18.22
C ILE A 12 -8.66 -18.97 18.49
N ILE A 13 -9.09 -20.08 19.11
CA ILE A 13 -8.16 -21.17 19.47
C ILE A 13 -8.07 -22.29 18.40
N GLY A 14 -8.98 -22.34 17.42
CA GLY A 14 -9.02 -23.42 16.42
C GLY A 14 -8.06 -23.29 15.22
N LEU A 15 -7.53 -22.10 14.92
CA LEU A 15 -6.76 -21.88 13.68
C LEU A 15 -5.23 -22.03 13.87
N CYS A 16 -4.75 -22.21 15.10
CA CYS A 16 -3.32 -22.45 15.36
C CYS A 16 -2.86 -23.90 15.11
N ALA A 17 -3.76 -24.82 14.73
CA ALA A 17 -3.46 -26.25 14.61
C ALA A 17 -3.23 -26.78 13.17
N HIS A 18 -3.30 -25.94 12.13
CA HIS A 18 -3.14 -26.38 10.73
C HIS A 18 -1.96 -25.77 9.97
N LEU A 19 -1.08 -25.02 10.64
CA LEU A 19 0.20 -24.55 10.05
C LEU A 19 1.41 -25.45 10.42
N SER A 20 1.17 -26.61 11.04
CA SER A 20 2.24 -27.51 11.53
C SER A 20 2.65 -28.64 10.57
N ALA A 21 2.23 -28.63 9.31
CA ALA A 21 2.63 -29.65 8.35
C ALA A 21 3.01 -28.99 7.02
N HIS A 22 4.30 -28.66 6.88
CA HIS A 22 5.13 -28.70 5.66
C HIS A 22 6.43 -27.93 5.94
N ALA A 23 7.23 -28.46 6.86
CA ALA A 23 8.65 -28.12 6.94
C ALA A 23 9.36 -28.83 5.79
N VAL A 24 9.77 -28.07 4.77
CA VAL A 24 10.69 -28.56 3.73
C VAL A 24 12.10 -28.10 4.11
N ASP A 25 13.02 -29.06 4.03
CA ASP A 25 14.40 -29.06 4.50
C ASP A 25 15.28 -27.98 3.83
N PHE A 26 15.86 -27.08 4.64
CA PHE A 26 16.62 -25.90 4.22
C PHE A 26 18.16 -26.08 4.33
N GLY A 27 18.66 -27.32 4.36
CA GLY A 27 20.08 -27.61 4.61
C GLY A 27 21.05 -27.59 3.42
N GLY A 28 20.58 -27.42 2.17
CA GLY A 28 21.35 -27.87 1.00
C GLY A 28 22.08 -26.85 0.13
N LEU A 29 21.86 -25.53 0.26
CA LEU A 29 22.17 -24.61 -0.86
C LEU A 29 23.00 -23.36 -0.48
N LEU A 30 24.05 -23.55 0.33
CA LEU A 30 25.03 -22.49 0.63
C LEU A 30 26.45 -22.94 0.29
N LYS A 31 26.90 -22.68 -0.94
CA LYS A 31 28.33 -22.54 -1.24
C LYS A 31 28.61 -21.44 -2.27
N ASN A 32 29.47 -20.52 -1.83
CA ASN A 32 30.41 -19.66 -2.56
C ASN A 32 29.99 -18.26 -3.03
N GLY A 33 30.75 -17.24 -2.57
CA GLY A 33 31.00 -15.99 -3.29
C GLY A 33 31.05 -14.73 -2.43
N LYS A 34 32.25 -14.20 -2.14
CA LYS A 34 32.54 -12.96 -1.38
C LYS A 34 32.20 -11.64 -2.15
N PRO A 35 32.08 -10.48 -1.46
CA PRO A 35 31.61 -9.21 -2.01
C PRO A 35 32.74 -8.26 -2.45
N LYS A 36 32.45 -7.30 -3.34
CA LYS A 36 33.27 -6.09 -3.58
C LYS A 36 32.44 -4.93 -4.19
N GLY A 37 32.69 -3.72 -3.70
CA GLY A 37 32.63 -2.47 -4.49
C GLY A 37 31.57 -1.44 -4.07
N GLN A 38 32.03 -0.29 -3.52
CA GLN A 38 31.27 0.92 -3.21
C GLN A 38 31.06 1.84 -4.44
N ASP A 39 30.08 2.74 -4.29
CA ASP A 39 29.78 3.98 -5.00
C ASP A 39 29.09 3.94 -6.38
N ALA A 40 27.75 4.02 -6.33
CA ALA A 40 26.91 4.76 -7.27
C ALA A 40 25.59 5.11 -6.56
N ALA A 41 25.05 6.32 -6.76
CA ALA A 41 23.71 6.67 -6.29
C ALA A 41 22.71 5.61 -6.78
N ALA A 42 22.05 4.92 -5.84
CA ALA A 42 21.35 3.68 -6.10
C ALA A 42 20.21 3.90 -7.13
N ALA A 43 20.35 3.27 -8.30
CA ALA A 43 19.28 3.18 -9.26
C ALA A 43 18.09 2.42 -8.65
N PRO A 44 16.85 2.88 -8.87
CA PRO A 44 15.67 2.26 -8.31
C PRO A 44 15.48 0.87 -8.93
N ALA A 45 15.04 -0.08 -8.10
CA ALA A 45 15.15 -1.50 -8.41
C ALA A 45 13.77 -2.17 -8.62
N PRO A 46 13.55 -2.95 -9.71
CA PRO A 46 12.29 -3.60 -10.10
C PRO A 46 11.59 -4.41 -8.99
N LEU A 47 10.26 -4.33 -8.89
CA LEU A 47 9.40 -5.33 -8.25
C LEU A 47 8.58 -6.02 -9.34
N ASP A 48 8.89 -7.28 -9.67
CA ASP A 48 8.14 -8.03 -10.68
C ASP A 48 7.40 -9.20 -10.04
N ALA A 49 6.10 -9.01 -9.78
CA ALA A 49 5.14 -10.09 -9.59
C ALA A 49 3.84 -9.77 -10.35
N PRO A 50 3.18 -10.75 -10.99
CA PRO A 50 1.90 -10.53 -11.68
C PRO A 50 0.73 -10.42 -10.68
N SER A 51 -0.20 -9.48 -10.92
CA SER A 51 -1.43 -9.32 -10.13
C SER A 51 -2.47 -10.40 -10.47
N VAL A 52 -3.37 -10.69 -9.51
CA VAL A 52 -4.49 -11.65 -9.69
C VAL A 52 -5.70 -11.00 -10.40
N LEU A 53 -5.78 -9.67 -10.43
CA LEU A 53 -6.83 -8.91 -11.10
C LEU A 53 -6.54 -8.78 -12.61
N ARG A 54 -7.60 -8.88 -13.43
CA ARG A 54 -7.55 -8.70 -14.88
C ARG A 54 -8.52 -7.61 -15.30
N SER A 55 -8.05 -6.71 -16.15
CA SER A 55 -8.90 -5.70 -16.80
C SER A 55 -8.56 -5.61 -18.28
N GLU A 56 -9.56 -5.25 -19.08
CA GLU A 56 -9.43 -5.09 -20.52
C GLU A 56 -9.92 -3.70 -20.93
N PRO A 57 -9.18 -3.00 -21.81
CA PRO A 57 -9.68 -1.81 -22.50
C PRO A 57 -11.03 -2.10 -23.16
N ILE A 58 -12.00 -1.21 -22.95
CA ILE A 58 -13.29 -1.30 -23.63
C ILE A 58 -13.59 0.01 -24.33
N ASP A 59 -14.01 -0.06 -25.58
CA ASP A 59 -14.54 1.08 -26.31
C ASP A 59 -15.91 1.44 -25.73
N SER A 60 -16.13 2.70 -25.39
CA SER A 60 -17.42 3.23 -24.92
C SER A 60 -18.55 3.04 -25.94
N LYS A 61 -18.23 2.73 -27.20
CA LYS A 61 -19.17 2.39 -28.28
C LYS A 61 -19.35 0.89 -28.49
N SER A 62 -18.71 0.04 -27.68
CA SER A 62 -18.81 -1.41 -27.80
C SER A 62 -20.26 -1.88 -27.70
N LYS A 63 -20.66 -2.80 -28.59
CA LYS A 63 -22.00 -3.42 -28.56
C LYS A 63 -22.23 -4.24 -27.29
N ASP A 64 -21.15 -4.70 -26.66
CA ASP A 64 -21.22 -5.54 -25.46
C ASP A 64 -21.45 -4.72 -24.18
N LEU A 65 -21.33 -3.40 -24.24
CA LEU A 65 -21.66 -2.52 -23.13
C LEU A 65 -23.18 -2.39 -22.97
N PRO A 66 -23.72 -2.50 -21.74
CA PRO A 66 -25.06 -2.05 -21.42
C PRO A 66 -25.30 -0.61 -21.88
N ASP A 67 -26.48 -0.32 -22.44
CA ASP A 67 -26.76 1.02 -22.98
C ASP A 67 -26.69 2.14 -21.91
N TRP A 68 -27.03 1.81 -20.67
CA TRP A 68 -26.92 2.76 -19.55
C TRP A 68 -25.47 3.14 -19.21
N LEU A 69 -24.49 2.29 -19.55
CA LEU A 69 -23.06 2.59 -19.40
C LEU A 69 -22.51 3.45 -20.54
N LYS A 70 -23.22 3.53 -21.67
CA LYS A 70 -22.87 4.40 -22.81
C LYS A 70 -23.42 5.81 -22.63
N ASP A 71 -24.48 5.94 -21.83
CA ASP A 71 -25.16 7.20 -21.56
C ASP A 71 -24.41 8.00 -20.47
N SER A 72 -23.50 8.87 -20.92
CA SER A 72 -22.73 9.75 -20.03
C SER A 72 -23.63 10.65 -19.17
N LYS A 73 -24.81 11.07 -19.66
CA LYS A 73 -25.70 11.93 -18.88
C LYS A 73 -26.32 11.14 -17.73
N ARG A 74 -26.80 9.94 -18.02
CA ARG A 74 -27.33 9.03 -17.00
C ARG A 74 -26.27 8.69 -15.96
N LEU A 75 -25.02 8.43 -16.37
CA LEU A 75 -23.92 8.17 -15.41
C LEU A 75 -23.64 9.39 -14.52
N GLN A 76 -23.69 10.60 -15.08
CA GLN A 76 -23.51 11.83 -14.33
C GLN A 76 -24.61 12.00 -13.28
N ASP A 77 -25.87 11.78 -13.66
CA ASP A 77 -27.02 11.85 -12.75
C ASP A 77 -26.91 10.79 -11.63
N MET A 78 -26.33 9.61 -11.91
CA MET A 78 -26.18 8.52 -10.96
C MET A 78 -25.01 8.68 -9.98
N LEU A 79 -23.89 9.23 -10.43
CA LEU A 79 -22.73 9.51 -9.57
C LEU A 79 -22.97 10.70 -8.63
N GLY A 80 -24.02 11.47 -8.92
CA GLY A 80 -24.54 12.51 -8.05
C GLY A 80 -23.94 13.89 -8.31
N ALA A 81 -24.75 14.89 -7.99
CA ALA A 81 -24.32 16.27 -7.79
C ALA A 81 -24.95 16.75 -6.49
N ASP A 82 -24.12 17.07 -5.51
CA ASP A 82 -24.51 17.76 -4.27
C ASP A 82 -24.05 19.22 -4.35
N ALA A 83 -24.48 20.05 -3.40
CA ALA A 83 -24.17 21.49 -3.40
C ALA A 83 -22.66 21.80 -3.55
N ASN A 84 -21.78 20.93 -3.05
CA ASN A 84 -20.33 21.11 -3.06
C ASN A 84 -19.58 20.01 -3.83
N TYR A 85 -20.29 19.16 -4.58
CA TYR A 85 -19.69 18.07 -5.33
C TYR A 85 -20.40 17.88 -6.66
N ARG A 86 -19.65 17.90 -7.76
CA ARG A 86 -20.21 17.57 -9.09
C ARG A 86 -19.26 16.67 -9.84
N VAL A 87 -19.84 15.76 -10.61
CA VAL A 87 -19.11 14.85 -11.51
C VAL A 87 -19.39 15.26 -12.95
N GLU A 88 -18.37 15.25 -13.79
CA GLU A 88 -18.49 15.57 -15.21
C GLU A 88 -17.76 14.56 -16.10
N ASN A 89 -18.26 14.42 -17.33
CA ASN A 89 -17.71 13.59 -18.40
C ASN A 89 -17.46 12.12 -18.01
N PRO A 90 -18.37 11.44 -17.30
CA PRO A 90 -18.18 10.03 -16.96
C PRO A 90 -18.19 9.16 -18.22
N LYS A 91 -17.16 8.31 -18.35
CA LYS A 91 -17.03 7.35 -19.45
C LYS A 91 -16.48 6.02 -18.97
N VAL A 92 -16.99 4.92 -19.50
CA VAL A 92 -16.38 3.60 -19.27
C VAL A 92 -15.05 3.53 -20.00
N ILE A 93 -14.04 3.00 -19.32
CA ILE A 93 -12.68 2.86 -19.87
C ILE A 93 -12.11 1.44 -19.76
N ARG A 94 -12.64 0.62 -18.84
CA ARG A 94 -12.24 -0.77 -18.63
C ARG A 94 -13.43 -1.65 -18.31
N ARG A 95 -13.35 -2.90 -18.77
CA ARG A 95 -14.09 -4.03 -18.19
C ARG A 95 -13.15 -4.75 -17.24
N VAL A 96 -13.66 -5.17 -16.09
CA VAL A 96 -12.90 -5.88 -15.06
C VAL A 96 -13.55 -7.23 -14.86
N GLU A 97 -12.73 -8.29 -14.82
CA GLU A 97 -13.20 -9.59 -14.39
C GLU A 97 -13.60 -9.47 -12.91
N ALA A 98 -14.92 -9.48 -12.64
CA ALA A 98 -15.39 -9.29 -11.27
C ALA A 98 -14.91 -10.47 -10.42
N PRO A 99 -14.40 -10.23 -9.20
CA PRO A 99 -13.94 -11.32 -8.34
C PRO A 99 -15.06 -12.24 -7.84
N PHE A 100 -16.33 -11.91 -8.15
CA PHE A 100 -17.51 -12.65 -7.74
C PHE A 100 -18.18 -13.34 -8.93
N PRO A 101 -18.39 -14.67 -8.88
CA PRO A 101 -19.07 -15.40 -9.94
C PRO A 101 -20.44 -14.79 -10.25
N GLY A 102 -20.66 -14.45 -11.52
CA GLY A 102 -21.95 -13.97 -12.02
C GLY A 102 -22.10 -12.45 -12.06
N LEU A 103 -21.10 -11.69 -11.60
CA LEU A 103 -21.03 -10.24 -11.81
C LEU A 103 -20.05 -9.89 -12.92
N GLU A 104 -20.28 -8.75 -13.55
CA GLU A 104 -19.35 -8.09 -14.47
C GLU A 104 -18.98 -6.72 -13.90
N GLY A 105 -17.68 -6.44 -13.85
CA GLY A 105 -17.14 -5.17 -13.36
C GLY A 105 -16.85 -4.19 -14.49
N TYR A 106 -17.10 -2.90 -14.27
CA TYR A 106 -16.78 -1.83 -15.20
C TYR A 106 -16.13 -0.67 -14.44
N VAL A 107 -15.07 -0.09 -15.00
CA VAL A 107 -14.46 1.14 -14.46
C VAL A 107 -14.83 2.33 -15.32
N VAL A 108 -15.37 3.34 -14.65
CA VAL A 108 -15.76 4.62 -15.23
C VAL A 108 -14.78 5.70 -14.77
N GLU A 109 -14.13 6.38 -15.71
CA GLU A 109 -13.35 7.59 -15.45
C GLU A 109 -14.29 8.79 -15.53
N ALA A 110 -14.24 9.67 -14.52
CA ALA A 110 -14.92 10.96 -14.57
C ALA A 110 -14.06 12.05 -13.90
N THR A 111 -14.43 13.31 -14.10
CA THR A 111 -13.81 14.45 -13.41
C THR A 111 -14.71 14.91 -12.28
N SER A 112 -14.20 14.83 -11.05
CA SER A 112 -14.88 15.24 -9.84
C SER A 112 -14.42 16.63 -9.40
N PHE A 113 -15.36 17.51 -9.12
CA PHE A 113 -15.09 18.85 -8.60
C PHE A 113 -15.64 18.97 -7.19
N SER A 114 -14.87 19.59 -6.31
CA SER A 114 -15.26 19.88 -4.93
C SER A 114 -14.59 21.16 -4.44
N ASP A 115 -15.00 21.68 -3.27
CA ASP A 115 -14.30 22.80 -2.61
C ASP A 115 -12.80 22.49 -2.38
N ALA A 116 -12.45 21.21 -2.18
CA ALA A 116 -11.08 20.77 -2.00
C ALA A 116 -10.31 20.65 -3.34
N THR A 117 -11.01 20.50 -4.47
CA THR A 117 -10.47 20.29 -5.82
C THR A 117 -11.27 21.08 -6.86
N PRO A 118 -11.22 22.42 -6.83
CA PRO A 118 -12.03 23.26 -7.73
C PRO A 118 -11.60 23.16 -9.20
N GLU A 119 -10.34 22.78 -9.44
CA GLU A 119 -9.77 22.54 -10.78
C GLU A 119 -10.23 21.21 -11.40
N GLY A 120 -10.89 20.36 -10.62
CA GLY A 120 -11.29 19.00 -11.03
C GLY A 120 -10.20 17.96 -10.77
N LYS A 121 -10.62 16.76 -10.34
CA LYS A 121 -9.77 15.60 -10.10
C LYS A 121 -10.31 14.43 -10.91
N LYS A 122 -9.43 13.74 -11.65
CA LYS A 122 -9.81 12.49 -12.32
C LYS A 122 -10.00 11.37 -11.31
N GLU A 123 -11.22 10.86 -11.23
CA GLU A 123 -11.60 9.76 -10.35
C GLU A 123 -12.06 8.55 -11.16
N LEU A 124 -11.85 7.38 -10.58
CA LEU A 124 -12.26 6.10 -11.14
C LEU A 124 -13.36 5.53 -10.26
N TYR A 125 -14.50 5.21 -10.85
CA TYR A 125 -15.63 4.59 -10.19
C TYR A 125 -15.75 3.16 -10.67
N VAL A 126 -15.92 2.24 -9.73
CA VAL A 126 -16.07 0.81 -10.03
C VAL A 126 -17.54 0.43 -9.87
N PHE A 127 -18.10 -0.13 -10.93
CA PHE A 127 -19.48 -0.56 -11.01
C PHE A 127 -19.57 -2.05 -11.25
N TYR A 128 -20.58 -2.69 -10.68
CA TYR A 128 -20.86 -4.10 -10.92
C TYR A 128 -22.29 -4.29 -11.39
N THR A 129 -22.48 -5.20 -12.33
CA THR A 129 -23.79 -5.59 -12.83
C THR A 129 -23.89 -7.10 -12.93
N ASP A 130 -25.10 -7.64 -12.84
CA ASP A 130 -25.35 -9.06 -13.01
C ASP A 130 -25.39 -9.44 -14.51
N LYS A 131 -25.45 -10.74 -14.81
CA LYS A 131 -25.54 -11.24 -16.20
C LYS A 131 -26.71 -10.66 -17.00
N SER A 132 -27.81 -10.26 -16.33
CA SER A 132 -28.94 -9.63 -17.02
C SER A 132 -28.68 -8.19 -17.46
N LYS A 133 -27.61 -7.55 -16.96
CA LYS A 133 -27.21 -6.15 -17.20
C LYS A 133 -28.29 -5.13 -16.80
N ARG A 134 -29.32 -5.58 -16.08
CA ARG A 134 -30.47 -4.78 -15.65
C ARG A 134 -30.21 -4.11 -14.32
N TYR A 135 -29.46 -4.75 -13.43
CA TYR A 135 -29.21 -4.26 -12.08
C TYR A 135 -27.81 -3.69 -11.99
N LEU A 136 -27.71 -2.49 -11.44
CA LEU A 136 -26.43 -1.88 -11.10
C LEU A 136 -26.24 -1.90 -9.59
N MET A 137 -25.07 -2.35 -9.17
CA MET A 137 -24.60 -2.25 -7.80
C MET A 137 -23.66 -1.04 -7.72
N VAL A 138 -24.09 -0.02 -6.98
CA VAL A 138 -23.31 1.20 -6.68
C VAL A 138 -22.94 1.18 -5.22
N GLY A 139 -21.65 1.35 -4.92
CA GLY A 139 -21.13 1.40 -3.55
C GLY A 139 -19.92 0.50 -3.34
N MET A 140 -19.48 0.42 -2.09
CA MET A 140 -18.33 -0.40 -1.68
C MET A 140 -18.71 -1.87 -1.68
N MET A 141 -17.92 -2.70 -2.35
CA MET A 141 -18.00 -4.15 -2.21
C MET A 141 -16.90 -4.62 -1.28
N ILE A 142 -17.30 -5.12 -0.11
CA ILE A 142 -16.37 -5.56 0.94
C ILE A 142 -16.26 -7.07 0.90
N ASP A 143 -15.05 -7.59 0.70
CA ASP A 143 -14.74 -8.98 0.97
C ASP A 143 -14.72 -9.18 2.49
N MET A 144 -15.79 -9.77 3.03
CA MET A 144 -15.93 -9.99 4.47
C MET A 144 -14.96 -11.03 5.04
N GLN A 145 -14.38 -11.90 4.22
CA GLN A 145 -13.36 -12.86 4.65
C GLN A 145 -12.01 -12.17 4.81
N LYS A 146 -11.67 -11.29 3.88
CA LYS A 146 -10.39 -10.55 3.87
C LYS A 146 -10.49 -9.20 4.59
N ASN A 147 -11.69 -8.74 4.92
CA ASN A 147 -11.99 -7.41 5.44
C ASN A 147 -11.39 -6.28 4.57
N ARG A 148 -11.56 -6.39 3.25
CA ARG A 148 -10.98 -5.46 2.26
C ARG A 148 -12.05 -4.91 1.32
N ASP A 149 -11.86 -3.67 0.89
CA ASP A 149 -12.70 -3.03 -0.14
C ASP A 149 -12.18 -3.38 -1.53
N VAL A 150 -12.96 -4.22 -2.23
CA VAL A 150 -12.65 -4.72 -3.57
C VAL A 150 -12.65 -3.58 -4.59
N ASN A 151 -13.50 -2.56 -4.42
CA ASN A 151 -13.56 -1.44 -5.35
C ASN A 151 -12.25 -0.67 -5.32
N VAL A 152 -11.69 -0.45 -4.14
CA VAL A 152 -10.40 0.23 -3.98
C VAL A 152 -9.27 -0.57 -4.63
N ASP A 153 -9.28 -1.90 -4.50
CA ASP A 153 -8.28 -2.76 -5.13
C ASP A 153 -8.37 -2.69 -6.67
N VAL A 154 -9.59 -2.77 -7.23
CA VAL A 154 -9.83 -2.63 -8.68
C VAL A 154 -9.46 -1.23 -9.17
N GLU A 155 -9.82 -0.19 -8.42
CA GLU A 155 -9.49 1.20 -8.72
C GLU A 155 -7.97 1.37 -8.84
N ARG A 156 -7.21 0.87 -7.84
CA ARG A 156 -5.75 0.96 -7.80
C ARG A 156 -5.12 0.16 -8.94
N PHE A 157 -5.61 -1.04 -9.20
CA PHE A 157 -5.14 -1.88 -10.30
C PHE A 157 -5.28 -1.15 -11.65
N VAL A 158 -6.49 -0.69 -11.96
CA VAL A 158 -6.78 0.00 -13.23
C VAL A 158 -6.03 1.32 -13.31
N ARG A 159 -5.90 2.06 -12.21
CA ARG A 159 -5.08 3.27 -12.15
C ARG A 159 -3.62 2.95 -12.46
N GLY A 160 -3.07 1.85 -11.95
CA GLY A 160 -1.72 1.37 -12.26
C GLY A 160 -1.54 1.02 -13.74
N GLU A 161 -2.55 0.42 -14.39
CA GLU A 161 -2.52 0.16 -15.84
C GLU A 161 -2.63 1.41 -16.71
N LEU A 162 -3.31 2.46 -16.22
CA LEU A 162 -3.47 3.73 -16.92
C LEU A 162 -2.33 4.72 -16.66
N ALA A 163 -1.56 4.51 -15.60
CA ALA A 163 -0.56 5.47 -15.19
C ALA A 163 0.70 5.38 -16.07
N ASP A 164 1.10 6.52 -16.62
CA ASP A 164 2.44 6.67 -17.22
C ASP A 164 3.56 6.46 -16.18
N ASN A 165 3.24 6.66 -14.89
CA ASN A 165 4.12 6.43 -13.76
C ASN A 165 3.36 5.75 -12.60
N PRO A 166 3.67 4.47 -12.28
CA PRO A 166 3.09 3.70 -11.19
C PRO A 166 3.05 4.42 -9.82
N ALA A 167 4.03 5.29 -9.54
CA ALA A 167 4.07 6.06 -8.30
C ALA A 167 2.86 7.00 -8.13
N LYS A 168 2.21 7.44 -9.22
CA LYS A 168 0.99 8.25 -9.15
C LYS A 168 -0.26 7.43 -8.84
N ALA A 169 -0.22 6.12 -9.05
CA ALA A 169 -1.35 5.22 -8.78
C ALA A 169 -1.43 4.83 -7.30
N LEU A 170 -0.29 4.81 -6.59
CA LEU A 170 -0.23 4.47 -5.18
C LEU A 170 -0.84 5.57 -4.30
N ARG A 171 -1.57 5.15 -3.26
CA ARG A 171 -2.19 6.03 -2.25
C ARG A 171 -1.62 5.76 -0.85
N PRO A 172 -0.41 6.24 -0.52
CA PRO A 172 0.22 5.93 0.76
C PRO A 172 -0.53 6.46 1.99
N GLN A 173 -1.43 7.43 1.83
CA GLN A 173 -2.31 7.91 2.90
C GLN A 173 -3.23 6.82 3.45
N ASP A 174 -3.58 5.83 2.63
CA ASP A 174 -4.48 4.72 2.98
C ASP A 174 -3.71 3.45 3.38
N MET A 175 -2.37 3.52 3.38
CA MET A 175 -1.49 2.41 3.73
C MET A 175 -1.07 2.45 5.20
N HIS A 176 -0.72 1.30 5.74
CA HIS A 176 -0.15 1.19 7.09
C HIS A 176 1.24 1.82 7.13
N ALA A 177 1.53 2.58 8.19
CA ALA A 177 2.82 3.22 8.37
C ALA A 177 3.32 3.11 9.81
N ILE A 178 4.64 3.07 9.97
CA ILE A 178 5.31 3.37 11.23
C ILE A 178 5.59 4.87 11.24
N VAL A 179 5.11 5.58 12.27
CA VAL A 179 5.20 7.03 12.33
C VAL A 179 6.44 7.43 13.12
N VAL A 180 7.38 8.13 12.49
CA VAL A 180 8.46 8.82 13.20
C VAL A 180 7.94 10.19 13.64
N PRO A 181 7.87 10.44 14.96
CA PRO A 181 7.24 11.65 15.48
C PRO A 181 8.01 12.92 15.08
N GLY A 182 7.28 13.92 14.61
CA GLY A 182 7.75 15.27 14.29
C GLY A 182 7.04 16.34 15.12
N GLY A 183 7.28 17.61 14.80
CA GLY A 183 6.77 18.77 15.53
C GLY A 183 5.63 19.53 14.84
N ALA A 184 5.72 19.79 13.54
CA ALA A 184 4.75 20.62 12.81
C ALA A 184 4.61 20.23 11.33
N GLY A 185 3.43 20.49 10.75
CA GLY A 185 3.13 20.23 9.34
C GLY A 185 2.60 18.82 9.05
N SER A 186 2.12 18.63 7.82
CA SER A 186 1.61 17.34 7.34
C SER A 186 2.74 16.30 7.22
N ALA A 187 2.45 15.03 7.42
CA ALA A 187 3.49 14.01 7.40
C ALA A 187 4.04 13.75 5.98
N VAL A 188 5.35 13.59 5.84
CA VAL A 188 5.98 13.10 4.60
C VAL A 188 5.86 11.58 4.60
N SER A 189 5.38 10.97 3.51
CA SER A 189 5.33 9.51 3.42
C SER A 189 6.51 8.97 2.60
N PHE A 190 7.19 7.98 3.16
CA PHE A 190 8.34 7.31 2.55
C PHE A 190 8.02 5.84 2.36
N VAL A 191 7.83 5.43 1.11
CA VAL A 191 7.47 4.06 0.73
C VAL A 191 8.75 3.32 0.35
N VAL A 192 9.03 2.19 1.01
CA VAL A 192 10.32 1.50 0.86
C VAL A 192 10.20 -0.01 1.06
N ASP A 193 11.02 -0.77 0.32
CA ASP A 193 11.26 -2.20 0.53
C ASP A 193 12.65 -2.38 1.16
N LEU A 194 12.69 -3.03 2.34
CA LEU A 194 13.92 -3.27 3.09
C LEU A 194 14.64 -4.58 2.68
N GLY A 195 14.12 -5.33 1.72
CA GLY A 195 14.78 -6.51 1.16
C GLY A 195 16.08 -6.18 0.44
N LYS A 196 16.12 -5.04 -0.24
CA LYS A 196 17.32 -4.55 -0.93
C LYS A 196 18.16 -3.67 0.00
N GLN A 197 19.48 -3.77 -0.12
CA GLN A 197 20.42 -2.97 0.69
C GLN A 197 20.18 -1.47 0.51
N ALA A 198 20.00 -1.01 -0.73
CA ALA A 198 19.69 0.39 -1.03
C ALA A 198 18.47 0.90 -0.24
N GLY A 199 17.40 0.10 -0.13
CA GLY A 199 16.22 0.46 0.65
C GLY A 199 16.51 0.56 2.15
N ARG A 200 17.30 -0.36 2.71
CA ARG A 200 17.74 -0.31 4.11
C ARG A 200 18.58 0.93 4.39
N ASP A 201 19.58 1.20 3.55
CA ASP A 201 20.50 2.32 3.70
C ASP A 201 19.74 3.67 3.56
N SER A 202 18.86 3.79 2.56
CA SER A 202 18.03 4.99 2.39
C SER A 202 17.11 5.26 3.58
N MET A 203 16.43 4.22 4.09
CA MET A 203 15.56 4.37 5.26
C MET A 203 16.36 4.76 6.50
N LEU A 204 17.48 4.08 6.77
CA LEU A 204 18.32 4.33 7.93
C LEU A 204 18.90 5.75 7.91
N ASN A 205 19.42 6.19 6.75
CA ASN A 205 19.96 7.54 6.58
C ASN A 205 18.88 8.61 6.77
N LEU A 206 17.69 8.41 6.21
CA LEU A 206 16.57 9.35 6.37
C LEU A 206 16.14 9.47 7.83
N VAL A 207 15.94 8.34 8.52
CA VAL A 207 15.49 8.35 9.93
C VAL A 207 16.53 8.99 10.84
N ARG A 208 17.82 8.66 10.68
CA ARG A 208 18.90 9.27 11.46
C ARG A 208 19.04 10.78 11.19
N PHE A 209 18.88 11.19 9.94
CA PHE A 209 18.89 12.61 9.57
C PHE A 209 17.69 13.36 10.17
N HIS A 210 16.50 12.77 10.10
CA HIS A 210 15.28 13.31 10.74
C HIS A 210 15.46 13.50 12.25
N GLN A 211 15.97 12.49 12.94
CA GLN A 211 16.26 12.54 14.38
C GLN A 211 17.31 13.62 14.71
N THR A 212 18.34 13.77 13.86
CA THR A 212 19.37 14.80 14.02
C THR A 212 18.77 16.19 13.91
N LEU A 213 18.01 16.48 12.84
CA LEU A 213 17.34 17.77 12.67
C LEU A 213 16.42 18.12 13.86
N ARG A 214 15.68 17.12 14.36
CA ARG A 214 14.83 17.30 15.54
C ARG A 214 15.63 17.62 16.79
N ARG A 215 16.73 16.89 17.03
CA ARG A 215 17.63 17.15 18.17
C ARG A 215 18.24 18.55 18.10
N ASP A 216 18.53 19.04 16.90
CA ASP A 216 19.08 20.37 16.64
C ASP A 216 18.00 21.48 16.71
N GLY A 217 16.78 21.14 17.13
CA GLY A 217 15.69 22.09 17.37
C GLY A 217 14.90 22.48 16.12
N ALA A 218 15.12 21.84 14.97
CA ALA A 218 14.34 22.12 13.77
C ALA A 218 12.90 21.60 13.93
N ALA A 219 11.93 22.40 13.47
CA ALA A 219 10.53 21.98 13.35
C ALA A 219 10.40 21.02 12.15
N VAL A 220 10.70 19.74 12.38
CA VAL A 220 10.58 18.69 11.37
C VAL A 220 9.16 18.14 11.31
N ARG A 221 8.69 17.90 10.10
CA ARG A 221 7.43 17.20 9.82
C ARG A 221 7.51 15.74 10.29
N PRO A 222 6.39 15.13 10.71
CA PRO A 222 6.36 13.69 10.95
C PRO A 222 6.72 12.91 9.67
N LEU A 223 7.33 11.73 9.84
CA LEU A 223 7.62 10.82 8.74
C LEU A 223 6.72 9.58 8.87
N ARG A 224 6.05 9.20 7.78
CA ARG A 224 5.31 7.95 7.67
C ARG A 224 6.16 6.95 6.88
N LEU A 225 6.75 5.98 7.57
CA LEU A 225 7.47 4.88 6.94
C LEU A 225 6.46 3.82 6.50
N VAL A 226 6.26 3.71 5.20
CA VAL A 226 5.38 2.71 4.58
C VAL A 226 6.26 1.60 4.02
N LEU A 227 6.28 0.47 4.72
CA LEU A 227 7.03 -0.72 4.33
C LEU A 227 6.17 -1.54 3.36
N VAL A 228 6.77 -1.89 2.22
CA VAL A 228 6.20 -2.74 1.17
C VAL A 228 7.21 -3.82 0.78
N SER A 229 6.75 -4.93 0.21
CA SER A 229 7.65 -5.99 -0.22
C SER A 229 7.23 -6.53 -1.58
N ALA A 230 8.21 -6.78 -2.44
CA ALA A 230 8.02 -7.54 -3.68
C ALA A 230 7.85 -9.05 -3.45
N GLY A 231 8.04 -9.52 -2.21
CA GLY A 231 8.05 -10.96 -1.89
C GLY A 231 9.30 -11.72 -2.36
N HIS A 232 10.31 -11.04 -2.91
CA HIS A 232 11.55 -11.69 -3.38
C HIS A 232 12.50 -12.10 -2.23
N ASP A 233 12.38 -11.46 -1.05
CA ASP A 233 13.13 -11.82 0.15
C ASP A 233 12.16 -12.01 1.33
N GLU A 234 11.78 -13.28 1.56
CA GLU A 234 10.87 -13.67 2.64
C GLU A 234 11.38 -13.27 4.03
N PHE A 235 12.69 -13.24 4.25
CA PHE A 235 13.27 -12.81 5.53
C PHE A 235 13.04 -11.32 5.75
N ALA A 236 13.20 -10.52 4.70
CA ALA A 236 12.92 -9.10 4.77
C ALA A 236 11.42 -8.81 4.93
N THR A 237 10.56 -9.57 4.23
CA THR A 237 9.11 -9.48 4.42
C THR A 237 8.72 -9.80 5.86
N ALA A 238 9.28 -10.87 6.46
CA ALA A 238 9.06 -11.22 7.85
C ALA A 238 9.58 -10.15 8.82
N ALA A 239 10.74 -9.57 8.55
CA ALA A 239 11.30 -8.50 9.38
C ALA A 239 10.45 -7.23 9.36
N MET A 240 9.96 -6.82 8.18
CA MET A 240 9.05 -5.68 8.02
C MET A 240 7.68 -5.95 8.67
N ALA A 241 7.16 -7.18 8.55
CA ALA A 241 5.97 -7.60 9.30
C ALA A 241 6.19 -7.53 10.81
N ILE A 242 7.34 -8.00 11.32
CA ILE A 242 7.68 -7.87 12.74
C ILE A 242 7.76 -6.41 13.18
N ALA A 243 8.30 -5.51 12.35
CA ALA A 243 8.29 -4.08 12.65
C ALA A 243 6.86 -3.52 12.78
N TYR A 244 5.94 -3.86 11.87
CA TYR A 244 4.54 -3.48 11.99
C TYR A 244 3.84 -4.08 13.21
N GLY A 245 4.12 -5.33 13.52
CA GLY A 245 3.56 -6.01 14.68
C GLY A 245 4.04 -5.36 15.99
N ALA A 246 5.34 -5.09 16.10
CA ALA A 246 5.95 -4.46 17.25
C ALA A 246 5.40 -3.03 17.44
N GLU A 247 5.25 -2.27 16.37
CA GLU A 247 4.60 -0.96 16.41
C GLU A 247 3.20 -1.04 17.04
N THR A 248 2.41 -2.02 16.62
CA THR A 248 1.02 -2.19 17.07
C THR A 248 0.95 -2.62 18.53
N ILE A 249 1.89 -3.45 18.97
CA ILE A 249 1.84 -4.12 20.26
C ILE A 249 2.46 -3.26 21.37
N ASN A 250 3.60 -2.64 21.09
CA ASN A 250 4.41 -1.96 22.11
C ASN A 250 5.11 -0.70 21.60
N GLY A 251 4.80 -0.21 20.39
CA GLY A 251 5.36 1.03 19.84
C GLY A 251 6.86 0.96 19.52
N THR A 252 7.43 -0.24 19.39
CA THR A 252 8.87 -0.42 19.09
C THR A 252 9.15 -0.73 17.62
N GLY A 253 8.19 -0.51 16.73
CA GLY A 253 8.32 -0.88 15.32
C GLY A 253 9.45 -0.18 14.61
N LEU A 254 9.63 1.12 14.88
CA LEU A 254 10.76 1.88 14.33
C LEU A 254 12.11 1.27 14.75
N VAL A 255 12.25 0.87 16.01
CA VAL A 255 13.48 0.24 16.53
C VAL A 255 13.75 -1.07 15.81
N LYS A 256 12.73 -1.90 15.61
CA LYS A 256 12.85 -3.17 14.85
C LYS A 256 13.23 -2.94 13.39
N ALA A 257 12.61 -1.96 12.74
CA ALA A 257 12.94 -1.60 11.37
C ALA A 257 14.38 -1.11 11.23
N MET A 258 14.84 -0.23 12.13
CA MET A 258 16.23 0.27 12.15
C MET A 258 17.24 -0.85 12.43
N GLU A 259 16.96 -1.71 13.42
CA GLU A 259 17.85 -2.84 13.74
C GLU A 259 18.00 -3.79 12.54
N PHE A 260 16.89 -4.07 11.83
CA PHE A 260 16.94 -4.85 10.59
C PHE A 260 17.65 -4.12 9.46
N ALA A 261 17.46 -2.81 9.32
CA ALA A 261 18.18 -2.02 8.33
C ALA A 261 19.70 -2.09 8.53
N GLU A 262 20.15 -2.07 9.80
CA GLU A 262 21.56 -2.11 10.19
C GLU A 262 22.19 -3.51 10.08
N LYS A 263 21.51 -4.53 10.60
CA LYS A 263 22.08 -5.88 10.75
C LYS A 263 21.57 -6.89 9.72
N ALA A 264 20.59 -6.51 8.91
CA ALA A 264 19.94 -7.38 7.93
C ALA A 264 19.57 -8.75 8.52
N ARG A 265 20.10 -9.84 7.98
CA ARG A 265 19.78 -11.21 8.42
C ARG A 265 20.43 -11.60 9.74
N ASP A 266 21.36 -10.82 10.28
CA ASP A 266 22.07 -11.14 11.53
C ASP A 266 21.29 -10.73 12.79
N VAL A 267 20.09 -10.19 12.63
CA VAL A 267 19.25 -9.78 13.76
C VAL A 267 18.82 -10.99 14.58
N ALA A 268 19.01 -10.94 15.89
CA ALA A 268 18.80 -12.07 16.79
C ALA A 268 17.36 -12.59 16.81
N TRP A 269 16.37 -11.69 16.74
CA TRP A 269 14.94 -12.07 16.75
C TRP A 269 14.44 -12.65 15.43
N LEU A 270 15.18 -12.47 14.33
CA LEU A 270 14.86 -13.04 13.02
C LEU A 270 15.48 -14.44 12.81
N GLN A 271 16.36 -14.87 13.72
CA GLN A 271 17.00 -16.19 13.63
C GLN A 271 15.97 -17.33 13.82
N PRO A 272 16.14 -18.49 13.17
CA PRO A 272 15.21 -19.62 13.28
C PRO A 272 14.94 -20.06 14.72
N LYS A 273 15.97 -20.01 15.58
CA LYS A 273 15.86 -20.35 17.01
C LYS A 273 14.85 -19.45 17.75
N SER A 274 14.75 -18.19 17.36
CA SER A 274 13.85 -17.19 17.95
C SER A 274 12.47 -17.30 17.31
N MET A 275 12.39 -17.27 15.96
CA MET A 275 11.14 -17.37 15.21
C MET A 275 10.35 -18.66 15.51
N GLY A 276 11.05 -19.79 15.70
CA GLY A 276 10.43 -21.08 15.94
C GLY A 276 9.99 -21.33 17.38
N LYS A 277 10.58 -20.65 18.38
CA LYS A 277 10.38 -20.97 19.81
C LYS A 277 9.84 -19.82 20.64
N ASP A 278 10.08 -18.58 20.24
CA ASP A 278 9.65 -17.39 20.99
C ASP A 278 8.19 -17.04 20.65
N SER A 279 7.30 -17.23 21.64
CA SER A 279 5.88 -16.92 21.49
C SER A 279 5.60 -15.44 21.29
N GLU A 280 6.44 -14.54 21.82
CA GLU A 280 6.28 -13.11 21.63
C GLU A 280 6.61 -12.71 20.20
N VAL A 281 7.73 -13.21 19.66
CA VAL A 281 8.12 -12.98 18.26
C VAL A 281 7.04 -13.48 17.30
N LYS A 282 6.47 -14.67 17.55
CA LYS A 282 5.36 -15.22 16.75
C LYS A 282 4.11 -14.33 16.80
N ARG A 283 3.73 -13.86 17.99
CA ARG A 283 2.58 -12.97 18.15
C ARG A 283 2.78 -11.65 17.42
N ILE A 284 4.00 -11.09 17.51
CA ILE A 284 4.39 -9.87 16.81
C ILE A 284 4.30 -10.08 15.29
N LEU A 285 4.93 -11.13 14.77
CA LEU A 285 4.88 -11.48 13.36
C LEU A 285 3.43 -11.63 12.86
N GLY A 286 2.61 -12.43 13.55
CA GLY A 286 1.23 -12.68 13.17
C GLY A 286 0.35 -11.42 13.20
N THR A 287 0.65 -10.45 14.06
CA THR A 287 -0.06 -9.16 14.10
C THR A 287 0.32 -8.27 12.92
N GLY A 288 1.59 -8.28 12.53
CA GLY A 288 2.09 -7.41 11.46
C GLY A 288 1.97 -7.97 10.05
N VAL A 289 1.83 -9.29 9.89
CA VAL A 289 1.80 -9.93 8.56
C VAL A 289 0.66 -9.41 7.70
N PHE A 290 -0.52 -9.16 8.28
CA PHE A 290 -1.68 -8.62 7.55
C PHE A 290 -1.45 -7.19 7.08
N LYS A 291 -0.77 -6.36 7.88
CA LYS A 291 -0.41 -4.99 7.48
C LYS A 291 0.60 -4.98 6.35
N MET A 292 1.58 -5.90 6.43
CA MET A 292 2.61 -6.09 5.41
C MET A 292 2.01 -6.60 4.10
N GLU A 293 1.13 -7.59 4.18
CA GLU A 293 0.39 -8.16 3.06
C GLU A 293 -0.48 -7.10 2.39
N ASP A 294 -1.27 -6.35 3.14
CA ASP A 294 -2.12 -5.28 2.60
C ASP A 294 -1.28 -4.25 1.86
N ASN A 295 -0.26 -3.67 2.51
CA ASN A 295 0.63 -2.70 1.87
C ASN A 295 1.31 -3.25 0.60
N SER A 296 1.79 -4.48 0.63
CA SER A 296 2.46 -5.12 -0.51
C SER A 296 1.47 -5.39 -1.65
N THR A 297 0.23 -5.75 -1.31
CA THR A 297 -0.86 -5.89 -2.29
C THR A 297 -1.11 -4.53 -2.96
N GLN A 298 -1.22 -3.45 -2.19
CA GLN A 298 -1.44 -2.12 -2.76
C GLN A 298 -0.30 -1.68 -3.68
N ALA A 299 0.96 -1.97 -3.31
CA ALA A 299 2.13 -1.70 -4.14
C ALA A 299 2.11 -2.52 -5.45
N LEU A 300 1.74 -3.79 -5.36
CA LEU A 300 1.58 -4.69 -6.52
C LEU A 300 0.48 -4.20 -7.46
N LEU A 301 -0.68 -3.82 -6.91
CA LEU A 301 -1.81 -3.31 -7.69
C LEU A 301 -1.48 -1.98 -8.38
N ALA A 302 -0.71 -1.11 -7.71
CA ALA A 302 -0.18 0.10 -8.32
C ALA A 302 0.90 -0.17 -9.39
N ARG A 303 1.35 -1.43 -9.54
CA ARG A 303 2.41 -1.87 -10.45
C ARG A 303 3.73 -1.15 -10.22
N LEU A 304 4.06 -0.90 -8.95
CA LEU A 304 5.32 -0.23 -8.62
C LEU A 304 6.50 -1.08 -9.10
N ASP A 305 7.36 -0.48 -9.90
CA ASP A 305 8.62 -1.06 -10.36
C ASP A 305 9.84 -0.45 -9.65
N THR A 306 9.63 0.63 -8.90
CA THR A 306 10.72 1.45 -8.38
C THR A 306 10.45 1.89 -6.94
N LEU A 307 11.43 1.65 -6.07
CA LEU A 307 11.45 2.07 -4.67
C LEU A 307 12.86 2.55 -4.28
N PRO A 308 13.00 3.48 -3.31
CA PRO A 308 11.95 4.09 -2.51
C PRO A 308 11.20 5.22 -3.24
N LEU A 309 10.00 5.55 -2.75
CA LEU A 309 9.18 6.67 -3.23
C LEU A 309 8.87 7.65 -2.09
N VAL A 310 8.75 8.93 -2.44
CA VAL A 310 8.44 10.01 -1.50
C VAL A 310 7.14 10.68 -1.89
N TYR A 311 6.30 10.95 -0.90
CA TYR A 311 5.04 11.66 -1.09
C TYR A 311 4.95 12.85 -0.15
N ASP A 312 4.55 13.99 -0.71
CA ASP A 312 4.28 15.24 -0.01
C ASP A 312 2.80 15.57 -0.09
N GLY A 313 2.23 16.16 0.96
CA GLY A 313 0.84 16.57 1.01
C GLY A 313 0.08 15.97 2.20
N GLU A 314 -1.24 16.10 2.16
CA GLU A 314 -2.13 15.57 3.19
C GLU A 314 -3.37 14.95 2.55
N LYS A 315 -3.77 13.77 3.04
CA LYS A 315 -4.98 13.05 2.63
C LYS A 315 -5.06 12.95 1.09
N GLU A 316 -6.12 13.51 0.51
CA GLU A 316 -6.44 13.47 -0.93
C GLU A 316 -5.54 14.34 -1.80
N ARG A 317 -4.68 15.19 -1.22
CA ARG A 317 -3.70 16.03 -1.93
C ARG A 317 -2.28 15.49 -1.91
N MET A 318 -2.10 14.22 -1.55
CA MET A 318 -0.81 13.54 -1.59
C MET A 318 -0.30 13.44 -3.03
N ILE A 319 0.90 13.96 -3.27
CA ILE A 319 1.58 13.91 -4.56
C ILE A 319 2.90 13.18 -4.43
N ASN A 320 3.22 12.33 -5.41
CA ASN A 320 4.56 11.77 -5.52
C ASN A 320 5.54 12.89 -5.91
N VAL A 321 6.63 13.00 -5.17
CA VAL A 321 7.72 13.95 -5.45
C VAL A 321 9.00 13.19 -5.78
N PRO A 322 9.91 13.78 -6.58
CA PRO A 322 11.22 13.17 -6.84
C PRO A 322 11.96 12.86 -5.54
N LEU A 323 12.65 11.72 -5.50
CA LEU A 323 13.50 11.35 -4.38
C LEU A 323 14.57 12.44 -4.17
N PRO A 324 14.66 13.08 -3.00
CA PRO A 324 15.65 14.12 -2.75
C PRO A 324 17.09 13.62 -2.95
N ALA A 325 17.87 14.36 -3.75
CA ALA A 325 19.20 13.93 -4.18
C ALA A 325 20.30 14.13 -3.13
N ASN A 326 20.09 15.04 -2.17
CA ASN A 326 21.08 15.40 -1.15
C ASN A 326 20.41 15.81 0.17
N GLN A 327 21.23 16.03 1.20
CA GLN A 327 20.75 16.41 2.54
C GLN A 327 20.03 17.77 2.58
N ALA A 328 20.42 18.72 1.73
CA ALA A 328 19.76 20.03 1.69
C ALA A 328 18.33 19.92 1.16
N ASP A 329 18.12 19.09 0.12
CA ASP A 329 16.80 18.79 -0.41
C ASP A 329 15.92 18.06 0.62
N TRP A 330 16.49 17.07 1.32
CA TRP A 330 15.80 16.40 2.43
C TRP A 330 15.43 17.38 3.53
N LYS A 331 16.34 18.25 3.95
CA LYS A 331 16.07 19.26 4.99
C LYS A 331 14.92 20.17 4.56
N ARG A 332 14.96 20.70 3.34
CA ARG A 332 13.91 21.56 2.78
C ARG A 332 12.54 20.86 2.77
N LEU A 333 12.49 19.59 2.38
CA LEU A 333 11.24 18.82 2.36
C LEU A 333 10.71 18.56 3.78
N LEU A 334 11.58 18.15 4.69
CA LEU A 334 11.24 17.78 6.07
C LEU A 334 10.91 18.98 6.96
N THR A 335 11.37 20.19 6.65
CA THR A 335 11.07 21.41 7.41
C THR A 335 10.12 22.35 6.67
N LYS A 336 9.47 21.89 5.60
CA LYS A 336 8.43 22.63 4.90
C LYS A 336 7.28 22.92 5.87
N LYS A 337 6.80 24.16 5.89
CA LYS A 337 5.64 24.56 6.70
C LYS A 337 4.35 24.28 5.94
#